data_AF-A0A534LXY7-F1
#
_entry.id   AF-A0A534LXY7-F1
#
_cell.length_a   1.000
_cell.length_b   1.000
_cell.length_c   1.000
_cell.angle_alpha   90.00
_cell.angle_beta   90.00
_cell.angle_gamma   90.00
#
_symmetry.space_group_name_H-M   'P 1'
#
loop_
_entity.id
_entity.type
_entity.pdbx_description
1 polymer ?
#
loop_
_entity_poly.entity_id
_entity_poly.type
_entity_poly.pdbx_seq_one_letter_code
_entity_poly.pdbx_strand_id
1 'polypeptide(L)'
;MTFRGFIAVDVPGGRVLDALANDLRTTSPSLKVVGTDLLHLTVKFLGDTEEGLVPEIVTAIREATVSLRPFRIRVRGTGAFPSLGRMNVIWVGVDGAEPIARIADSLEASLERLGFPRERRAWKAHVTLARVKGRLDLDRVRGILEAHATE
;
A
#
# COMPACT_ATOMS: atom_id res chain seq x y z
N MET A 1 19.03 -9.16 -15.63
CA MET A 1 18.09 -10.11 -14.99
C MET A 1 16.69 -9.50 -14.98
N THR A 2 15.63 -10.28 -14.78
CA THR A 2 14.28 -9.71 -14.55
C THR A 2 13.89 -9.86 -13.08
N PHE A 3 13.24 -8.83 -12.52
CA PHE A 3 12.73 -8.85 -11.15
C PHE A 3 11.30 -8.32 -11.11
N ARG A 4 10.58 -8.58 -10.01
CA ARG A 4 9.26 -7.97 -9.79
C ARG A 4 9.38 -6.80 -8.84
N GLY A 5 8.98 -5.62 -9.31
CA GLY A 5 9.15 -4.37 -8.59
C GLY A 5 7.87 -3.59 -8.36
N PHE A 6 7.94 -2.66 -7.43
CA PHE A 6 6.99 -1.58 -7.26
C PHE A 6 7.70 -0.34 -6.70
N ILE A 7 7.10 0.82 -6.91
CA ILE A 7 7.51 2.09 -6.31
C ILE A 7 6.60 2.34 -5.11
N ALA A 8 7.17 2.79 -3.99
CA ALA A 8 6.43 3.04 -2.77
C ALA A 8 6.98 4.22 -1.98
N VAL A 9 6.16 4.69 -1.03
CA VAL A 9 6.57 5.61 0.03
C VAL A 9 6.46 4.88 1.35
N ASP A 10 7.55 4.83 2.11
CA ASP A 10 7.56 4.20 3.43
C ASP A 10 6.63 4.95 4.38
N VAL A 11 5.85 4.19 5.14
CA VAL A 11 5.00 4.72 6.20
C VAL A 11 5.55 4.21 7.51
N PRO A 12 6.03 5.09 8.40
CA PRO A 12 6.50 4.64 9.69
C PRO A 12 5.34 3.99 10.43
N GLY A 13 5.66 2.94 11.20
CA GLY A 13 4.74 2.39 12.19
C GLY A 13 4.33 3.43 13.24
N GLY A 14 3.62 2.95 14.24
CA GLY A 14 3.16 3.80 15.33
C GLY A 14 2.12 3.07 16.14
N ARG A 15 1.89 3.56 17.37
CA ARG A 15 1.09 2.85 18.38
C ARG A 15 -0.23 2.28 17.85
N VAL A 16 -0.98 3.03 17.05
CA VAL A 16 -2.26 2.59 16.46
C VAL A 16 -2.06 1.44 15.47
N LEU A 17 -1.10 1.56 14.55
CA LEU A 17 -0.80 0.51 13.57
C LEU A 17 -0.21 -0.74 14.23
N ASP A 18 0.62 -0.55 15.25
CA ASP A 18 1.23 -1.65 16.01
C ASP A 18 0.17 -2.44 16.77
N ALA A 19 -0.79 -1.75 17.41
CA ALA A 19 -1.92 -2.37 18.11
C ALA A 19 -2.82 -3.16 17.14
N LEU A 20 -3.25 -2.55 16.03
CA LEU A 20 -4.05 -3.24 15.02
C LEU A 20 -3.32 -4.45 14.42
N ALA A 21 -2.03 -4.30 14.10
CA ALA A 21 -1.22 -5.40 13.60
C ALA A 21 -1.15 -6.56 14.62
N ASN A 22 -1.01 -6.26 15.92
CA ASN A 22 -1.01 -7.26 16.98
C ASN A 22 -2.36 -7.97 17.12
N ASP A 23 -3.47 -7.23 17.10
CA ASP A 23 -4.81 -7.82 17.18
C ASP A 23 -5.09 -8.75 15.99
N LEU A 24 -4.68 -8.35 14.78
CA LEU A 24 -4.75 -9.21 13.60
C LEU A 24 -3.90 -10.48 13.74
N ARG A 25 -2.66 -10.38 14.27
CA ARG A 25 -1.78 -11.54 14.48
C ARG A 25 -2.40 -12.56 15.42
N THR A 26 -3.01 -12.09 16.50
CA THR A 26 -3.60 -12.96 17.53
C THR A 26 -4.99 -13.51 17.14
N THR A 27 -5.65 -12.88 16.17
CA THR A 27 -6.99 -13.28 15.73
C THR A 27 -7.01 -14.57 14.91
N SER A 28 -6.07 -14.75 13.99
CA SER A 28 -6.02 -15.95 13.14
C SER A 28 -4.64 -16.24 12.55
N PRO A 29 -4.18 -17.50 12.55
CA PRO A 29 -2.93 -17.90 11.88
C PRO A 29 -2.99 -17.75 10.36
N SER A 30 -4.20 -17.65 9.78
CA SER A 30 -4.39 -17.37 8.35
C SER A 30 -4.11 -15.92 7.98
N LEU A 31 -3.85 -15.03 8.94
CA LEU A 31 -3.45 -13.65 8.68
C LEU A 31 -1.93 -13.53 8.68
N LYS A 32 -1.33 -13.41 7.49
CA LYS A 32 0.07 -13.02 7.35
C LYS A 32 0.17 -11.51 7.52
N VAL A 33 0.41 -11.07 8.75
CA VAL A 33 0.57 -9.66 9.11
C VAL A 33 1.93 -9.12 8.64
N VAL A 34 1.92 -7.91 8.08
CA VAL A 34 3.11 -7.21 7.60
C VAL A 34 3.90 -6.67 8.80
N GLY A 35 5.22 -6.73 8.75
CA GLY A 35 6.08 -6.07 9.75
C GLY A 35 5.85 -4.56 9.72
N THR A 36 5.83 -3.91 10.89
CA THR A 36 5.52 -2.47 10.96
C THR A 36 6.63 -1.60 10.36
N ASP A 37 7.82 -2.17 10.23
CA ASP A 37 8.99 -1.68 9.50
C ASP A 37 8.88 -1.80 7.97
N LEU A 38 7.95 -2.60 7.46
CA LEU A 38 7.73 -2.83 6.02
C LEU A 38 6.46 -2.14 5.50
N LEU A 39 5.83 -1.29 6.31
CA LEU A 39 4.62 -0.58 5.93
C LEU A 39 4.93 0.50 4.91
N HIS A 40 4.12 0.54 3.86
CA HIS A 40 4.32 1.47 2.77
C HIS A 40 3.00 1.75 2.04
N LEU A 41 2.96 2.89 1.36
CA LEU A 41 1.98 3.23 0.34
C LEU A 41 2.55 2.82 -1.01
N THR A 42 1.92 1.85 -1.69
CA THR A 42 2.32 1.51 -3.05
C THR A 42 1.89 2.62 -4.02
N VAL A 43 2.84 3.15 -4.77
CA VAL A 43 2.64 4.21 -5.78
C VAL A 43 2.36 3.57 -7.15
N LYS A 44 3.21 2.65 -7.59
CA LYS A 44 3.10 1.98 -8.91
C LYS A 44 3.62 0.55 -8.82
N PHE A 45 2.85 -0.43 -9.29
CA PHE A 45 3.38 -1.77 -9.58
C PHE A 45 4.05 -1.77 -10.96
N LEU A 46 5.27 -2.30 -11.03
CA LEU A 46 6.07 -2.39 -12.26
C LEU A 46 5.93 -3.77 -12.94
N GLY A 47 5.47 -4.79 -12.21
CA GLY A 47 5.38 -6.15 -12.74
C GLY A 47 6.77 -6.74 -12.98
N ASP A 48 6.91 -7.62 -13.96
CA ASP A 48 8.21 -8.14 -14.39
C ASP A 48 9.00 -7.02 -15.09
N THR A 49 10.16 -6.68 -14.53
CA THR A 49 10.96 -5.51 -14.89
C THR A 49 12.37 -5.95 -15.26
N GLU A 50 12.87 -5.47 -16.40
CA GLU A 50 14.27 -5.65 -16.78
C GLU A 50 15.17 -4.75 -15.92
N GLU A 51 16.20 -5.33 -15.33
CA GLU A 51 17.16 -4.62 -14.48
C GLU A 51 17.87 -3.45 -15.19
N GLY A 52 18.01 -3.53 -16.52
CA GLY A 52 18.57 -2.45 -17.34
C GLY A 52 17.76 -1.16 -17.32
N LEU A 53 16.47 -1.21 -16.98
CA LEU A 53 15.57 -0.04 -16.91
C LEU A 53 15.64 0.72 -15.57
N VAL A 54 16.39 0.20 -14.58
CA VAL A 54 16.48 0.81 -13.24
C VAL A 54 16.97 2.26 -13.28
N PRO A 55 18.01 2.65 -14.05
CA PRO A 55 18.45 4.04 -14.13
C PRO A 55 17.35 5.01 -14.61
N GLU A 56 16.56 4.60 -15.61
CA GLU A 56 15.46 5.38 -16.17
C GLU A 56 14.29 5.46 -15.20
N ILE A 57 13.97 4.37 -14.49
CA ILE A 57 12.95 4.37 -13.42
C ILE A 57 13.36 5.33 -12.30
N VAL A 58 14.62 5.30 -11.87
CA VAL A 58 15.15 6.22 -10.84
C VAL A 58 15.06 7.67 -11.31
N THR A 59 15.35 7.93 -12.59
CA THR A 59 15.24 9.27 -13.18
C THR A 59 13.79 9.75 -13.15
N ALA A 60 12.84 8.92 -13.58
CA ALA A 60 11.42 9.22 -13.53
C ALA A 60 10.93 9.52 -12.10
N ILE A 61 11.42 8.78 -11.10
CA ILE A 61 11.11 9.04 -9.67
C ILE A 61 11.66 10.40 -9.23
N ARG A 62 12.91 10.72 -9.59
CA ARG A 62 13.54 12.01 -9.21
C ARG A 62 12.79 13.19 -9.81
N GLU A 63 12.41 13.10 -11.07
CA GLU A 63 11.63 14.14 -11.75
C GLU A 63 10.25 14.32 -11.11
N ALA A 64 9.53 13.21 -10.86
CA ALA A 64 8.20 13.25 -10.27
C ALA A 64 8.20 13.80 -8.83
N THR A 65 9.34 13.72 -8.12
CA THR A 65 9.47 14.16 -6.72
C THR A 65 10.18 15.50 -6.54
N VAL A 66 10.67 16.14 -7.61
CA VAL A 66 11.50 17.36 -7.53
C VAL A 66 10.85 18.52 -6.78
N SER A 67 9.53 18.65 -6.88
CA SER A 67 8.74 19.73 -6.25
C SER A 67 8.06 19.29 -4.95
N LEU A 68 8.32 18.07 -4.46
CA LEU A 68 7.69 17.54 -3.26
C LEU A 68 8.24 18.26 -2.02
N ARG A 69 7.34 18.83 -1.23
CA ARG A 69 7.64 19.40 0.09
C ARG A 69 7.18 18.43 1.17
N PRO A 70 7.80 18.43 2.36
CA PRO A 70 7.30 17.63 3.48
C PRO A 70 5.82 17.91 3.75
N PHE A 71 5.06 16.85 3.97
CA PHE A 71 3.62 16.89 4.25
C PHE A 71 3.27 15.91 5.36
N ARG A 72 2.05 16.01 5.90
CA ARG A 72 1.56 15.11 6.94
C ARG A 72 0.50 14.19 6.36
N ILE A 73 0.56 12.93 6.77
CA ILE A 73 -0.48 11.94 6.51
C ILE A 73 -1.13 11.52 7.81
N ARG A 74 -2.35 10.99 7.72
CA ARG A 74 -3.05 10.37 8.85
C ARG A 74 -3.59 9.03 8.41
N VAL A 75 -3.31 7.98 9.17
CA VAL A 75 -3.98 6.69 8.98
C VAL A 75 -5.40 6.80 9.48
N ARG A 76 -6.36 6.29 8.72
CA ARG A 76 -7.78 6.38 9.06
C ARG A 76 -8.55 5.23 8.46
N GLY A 77 -9.41 4.65 9.29
CA GLY A 77 -10.31 3.60 8.88
C GLY A 77 -9.58 2.32 8.50
N THR A 78 -10.34 1.25 8.41
CA THR A 78 -9.87 -0.07 8.04
C THR A 78 -10.71 -0.60 6.89
N GLY A 79 -10.15 -1.53 6.13
CA GLY A 79 -10.87 -2.15 5.04
C GLY A 79 -10.20 -3.42 4.55
N ALA A 80 -10.83 -4.02 3.55
CA ALA A 80 -10.29 -5.20 2.91
C ALA A 80 -10.51 -5.18 1.39
N PHE A 81 -9.61 -5.85 0.67
CA PHE A 81 -9.78 -6.15 -0.75
C PHE A 81 -10.02 -7.64 -1.01
N PRO A 82 -10.86 -8.00 -2.00
CA PRO A 82 -11.72 -7.09 -2.76
C PRO A 82 -12.88 -6.48 -1.94
N SER A 83 -13.32 -7.11 -0.85
CA SER A 83 -14.37 -6.58 0.03
C SER A 83 -14.32 -7.20 1.44
N LEU A 84 -15.12 -6.68 2.38
CA LEU A 84 -15.26 -7.26 3.73
C LEU A 84 -15.96 -8.63 3.74
N GLY A 85 -16.66 -9.00 2.66
CA GLY A 85 -17.23 -10.34 2.48
C GLY A 85 -16.24 -11.34 1.89
N ARG A 86 -15.12 -10.86 1.34
CA ARG A 86 -14.04 -11.68 0.77
C ARG A 86 -12.71 -10.98 0.97
N MET A 87 -12.09 -11.24 2.12
CA MET A 87 -10.84 -10.58 2.52
C MET A 87 -9.64 -11.37 1.98
N ASN A 88 -8.91 -10.81 1.02
CA ASN A 88 -7.59 -11.28 0.59
C ASN A 88 -6.47 -10.40 1.16
N VAL A 89 -6.74 -9.10 1.30
CA VAL A 89 -5.84 -8.09 1.83
C VAL A 89 -6.60 -7.25 2.84
N ILE A 90 -6.03 -7.02 4.01
CA ILE A 90 -6.52 -6.11 5.03
C ILE A 90 -5.62 -4.87 5.01
N TRP A 91 -6.22 -3.69 5.06
CA TRP A 91 -5.52 -2.42 4.92
C TRP A 91 -6.13 -1.33 5.81
N VAL A 92 -5.36 -0.26 6.02
CA VAL A 92 -5.83 1.01 6.60
C VAL A 92 -5.79 2.11 5.55
N GLY A 93 -6.77 3.00 5.59
CA GLY A 93 -6.81 4.17 4.70
C GLY A 93 -5.80 5.23 5.13
N VAL A 94 -5.44 6.13 4.21
CA VAL A 94 -4.56 7.26 4.52
C VAL A 94 -5.13 8.56 3.96
N ASP A 95 -5.38 9.52 4.85
CA ASP A 95 -5.74 10.90 4.54
C ASP A 95 -4.47 11.76 4.38
N GLY A 96 -4.53 12.82 3.56
CA GLY A 96 -3.39 13.73 3.34
C GLY A 96 -2.37 13.23 2.31
N ALA A 97 -2.71 12.17 1.57
CA ALA A 97 -1.84 11.53 0.58
C ALA A 97 -1.99 12.10 -0.84
N GLU A 98 -2.65 13.24 -1.02
CA GLU A 98 -2.83 13.90 -2.31
C GLU A 98 -1.50 14.23 -3.01
N PRO A 99 -0.42 14.63 -2.31
CA PRO A 99 0.89 14.80 -2.94
C PRO A 99 1.42 13.50 -3.55
N ILE A 100 1.19 12.35 -2.90
CA ILE A 100 1.59 11.02 -3.41
C ILE A 100 0.73 10.62 -4.61
N ALA A 101 -0.57 10.92 -4.58
CA ALA A 101 -1.46 10.67 -5.71
C ALA A 101 -0.99 11.41 -6.98
N ARG A 102 -0.51 12.66 -6.83
CA ARG A 102 0.06 13.44 -7.94
C ARG A 102 1.37 12.83 -8.46
N ILE A 103 2.21 12.31 -7.57
CA ILE A 103 3.43 11.58 -7.95
C ILE A 103 3.07 10.31 -8.72
N ALA A 104 2.07 9.56 -8.25
CA ALA A 104 1.59 8.36 -8.92
C ALA A 104 1.16 8.68 -10.36
N ASP A 105 0.32 9.71 -10.55
CA ASP A 105 -0.15 10.13 -11.88
C ASP A 105 1.00 10.62 -12.78
N SER A 106 1.94 11.41 -12.24
CA SER A 106 3.13 11.83 -12.98
C SER A 106 4.00 10.66 -13.42
N LEU A 107 4.12 9.63 -12.58
CA LEU A 107 4.89 8.43 -12.90
C LEU A 107 4.21 7.58 -13.98
N GLU A 108 2.88 7.55 -14.06
CA GLU A 108 2.17 6.81 -15.11
C GLU A 108 2.64 7.24 -16.51
N ALA A 109 2.74 8.55 -16.78
CA ALA A 109 3.14 9.07 -18.10
C ALA A 109 4.63 8.85 -18.43
N SER A 110 5.51 8.89 -17.43
CA SER A 110 6.95 8.66 -17.62
C SER A 110 7.28 7.17 -17.77
N LEU A 111 6.62 6.32 -16.99
CA LEU A 111 6.85 4.87 -17.03
C LEU A 111 6.15 4.20 -18.22
N GLU A 112 5.05 4.75 -18.74
CA GLU A 112 4.44 4.27 -19.99
C GLU A 112 5.42 4.33 -21.17
N ARG A 113 6.24 5.37 -21.24
CA ARG A 113 7.32 5.49 -22.26
C ARG A 113 8.40 4.42 -22.14
N LEU A 114 8.53 3.79 -20.97
CA LEU A 114 9.45 2.67 -20.70
C LEU A 114 8.76 1.30 -20.86
N GLY A 115 7.51 1.26 -21.33
CA GLY A 115 6.76 0.03 -21.55
C GLY A 115 5.92 -0.44 -20.36
N PHE A 116 5.85 0.31 -19.26
CA PHE A 116 5.00 -0.05 -18.13
C PHE A 116 3.55 0.42 -18.39
N PRO A 117 2.56 -0.48 -18.45
CA PRO A 117 1.19 -0.10 -18.74
C PRO A 117 0.60 0.79 -17.64
N ARG A 118 -0.27 1.73 -18.05
CA ARG A 118 -0.96 2.62 -17.12
C ARG A 118 -1.99 1.88 -16.27
N GLU A 119 -2.05 2.19 -14.98
CA GLU A 119 -3.16 1.74 -14.13
C GLU A 119 -4.43 2.56 -14.46
N ARG A 120 -5.53 1.87 -14.76
CA ARG A 120 -6.81 2.52 -15.15
C ARG A 120 -7.68 2.85 -13.95
N ARG A 121 -7.45 2.20 -12.81
CA ARG A 121 -8.20 2.45 -11.59
C ARG A 121 -7.63 3.66 -10.88
N ALA A 122 -8.51 4.44 -10.26
CA ALA A 122 -8.09 5.53 -9.39
C ALA A 122 -7.15 4.98 -8.30
N TRP A 123 -6.03 5.67 -8.12
CA TRP A 123 -5.10 5.37 -7.04
C TRP A 123 -5.80 5.57 -5.68
N LYS A 124 -5.64 4.62 -4.78
CA LYS A 124 -6.22 4.66 -3.43
C LYS A 124 -5.11 4.58 -2.40
N ALA A 125 -5.01 5.61 -1.56
CA ALA A 125 -4.05 5.65 -0.47
C ALA A 125 -4.43 4.62 0.61
N HIS A 126 -3.67 3.52 0.66
CA HIS A 126 -3.88 2.48 1.66
C HIS A 126 -2.56 1.80 2.02
N VAL A 127 -2.42 1.43 3.29
CA VAL A 127 -1.30 0.63 3.78
C VAL A 127 -1.79 -0.79 4.02
N THR A 128 -1.16 -1.77 3.38
CA THR A 128 -1.49 -3.18 3.62
C THR A 128 -0.95 -3.62 4.98
N LEU A 129 -1.85 -4.11 5.85
CA LEU A 129 -1.50 -4.61 7.18
C LEU A 129 -1.42 -6.14 7.24
N ALA A 130 -2.26 -6.84 6.48
CA ALA A 130 -2.22 -8.28 6.45
C ALA A 130 -2.69 -8.85 5.12
N ARG A 131 -2.20 -10.05 4.80
CA ARG A 131 -2.69 -10.86 3.67
C ARG A 131 -3.28 -12.15 4.20
N VAL A 132 -4.45 -12.51 3.68
CA VAL A 132 -5.17 -13.71 4.10
C VAL A 132 -4.63 -14.92 3.35
N LYS A 133 -4.36 -16.00 4.09
CA LYS A 133 -3.84 -17.28 3.62
C LYS A 133 -4.72 -18.41 4.15
N GLY A 134 -5.69 -18.83 3.33
CA GLY A 134 -6.60 -19.93 3.66
C GLY A 134 -7.94 -19.45 4.21
N ARG A 135 -8.58 -20.28 5.02
CA ARG A 135 -9.92 -20.02 5.58
C ARG A 135 -9.83 -19.01 6.72
N LEU A 136 -10.75 -18.05 6.74
CA LEU A 136 -10.81 -16.99 7.74
C LEU A 136 -12.19 -16.94 8.36
N ASP A 137 -12.26 -16.77 9.68
CA ASP A 137 -13.49 -16.36 10.36
C ASP A 137 -13.72 -14.87 10.05
N LEU A 138 -14.60 -14.61 9.07
CA LEU A 138 -14.82 -13.27 8.55
C LEU A 138 -15.47 -12.34 9.57
N ASP A 139 -16.35 -12.85 10.43
CA ASP A 139 -17.08 -12.03 11.38
C ASP A 139 -16.17 -11.61 12.52
N ARG A 140 -15.31 -12.51 13.01
CA ARG A 140 -14.30 -12.17 14.01
C ARG A 140 -13.33 -11.09 13.50
N VAL A 141 -12.85 -11.23 12.26
CA VAL A 141 -11.94 -10.23 11.69
C VAL A 141 -12.64 -8.91 11.42
N ARG A 142 -13.89 -8.94 10.93
CA ARG A 142 -14.68 -7.72 10.72
C ARG A 142 -14.84 -6.94 12.02
N GLY A 143 -15.13 -7.60 13.14
CA GLY A 143 -15.23 -6.94 14.45
C GLY A 143 -13.95 -6.21 14.87
N ILE A 144 -12.77 -6.79 14.62
CA ILE A 144 -11.48 -6.12 14.86
C ILE A 144 -11.33 -4.89 13.95
N LEU A 145 -11.65 -5.02 12.66
CA LEU A 145 -11.55 -3.90 11.72
C LEU A 145 -12.47 -2.74 12.15
N GLU A 146 -13.70 -3.04 12.53
CA GLU A 146 -14.69 -2.04 12.99
C GLU A 146 -14.23 -1.34 14.27
N ALA A 147 -13.68 -2.08 15.24
CA ALA A 147 -13.14 -1.51 16.48
C ALA A 147 -12.00 -0.51 16.24
N HIS A 148 -11.18 -0.74 15.21
CA HIS A 148 -10.08 0.13 14.81
C HIS A 148 -10.46 1.16 13.74
N ALA A 149 -11.70 1.17 13.24
CA ALA A 149 -12.11 2.07 12.16
C ALA A 149 -12.37 3.52 12.63
N THR A 150 -12.55 3.72 13.94
CA THR A 150 -12.95 4.99 14.56
C THR A 150 -11.81 5.77 15.22
N GLU A 151 -10.61 5.19 15.31
CA GLU A 151 -9.40 5.87 15.81
C GLU A 151 -8.75 6.74 14.72
#